data_AF-A0A9P1I3I5-F1
#
_entry.id   AF-A0A9P1I3I5-F1
#
_cell.length_a   1.000
_cell.length_b   1.000
_cell.length_c   1.000
_cell.angle_alpha   90.00
_cell.angle_beta   90.00
_cell.angle_gamma   90.00
#
_symmetry.space_group_name_H-M   'P 1'
#
loop_
_entity.id
_entity.type
_entity.pdbx_description
1 polymer ?
#
loop_
_entity_poly.entity_id
_entity_poly.type
_entity_poly.pdbx_seq_one_letter_code
_entity_poly.pdbx_strand_id
1 'polypeptide(L)'
;MAYKLSLVFLSLFIHATEASKPCGVLTTCAVEKCLDKEVVDKIVTSSPRDQLFGKLVERFDLVCIAAKCNNECQSCKACHYALEQMNALAQGEKTSGLCPKLENCVETCISEDSEKVISCIINRCNVHCYDGDCPSCKTISRRMFTLICNETGMRALPNIRFEGTCPALFAAMSEEYVAKRRRFI
;
A
#
# COMPACT_ATOMS: atom_id res chain seq x y z
N MET A 1 4.77 61.39 -5.73
CA MET A 1 4.20 60.20 -5.07
C MET A 1 4.41 59.04 -6.05
N ALA A 2 5.45 58.22 -5.85
CA ALA A 2 5.36 56.85 -5.31
C ALA A 2 4.40 56.00 -6.19
N TYR A 3 4.78 54.88 -6.82
CA TYR A 3 5.51 53.73 -6.26
C TYR A 3 6.30 52.97 -7.35
N LYS A 4 7.55 52.61 -7.04
CA LYS A 4 8.20 51.38 -7.52
C LYS A 4 7.41 50.19 -6.96
N LEU A 5 7.22 49.11 -7.73
CA LEU A 5 7.59 47.73 -7.32
C LEU A 5 7.22 46.69 -8.38
N SER A 6 8.26 46.00 -8.87
CA SER A 6 8.33 44.57 -9.19
C SER A 6 7.12 43.86 -9.82
N LEU A 7 7.15 43.68 -11.14
CA LEU A 7 6.53 42.54 -11.85
C LEU A 7 7.45 41.31 -11.74
N VAL A 8 7.66 40.82 -10.52
CA VAL A 8 8.17 39.49 -10.22
C VAL A 8 7.14 38.89 -9.28
N PHE A 9 6.76 37.63 -9.49
CA PHE A 9 5.65 36.89 -8.85
C PHE A 9 4.33 36.85 -9.63
N LEU A 10 4.36 36.17 -10.78
CA LEU A 10 3.20 35.43 -11.26
C LEU A 10 3.60 34.05 -11.82
N SER A 11 4.57 33.41 -11.15
CA SER A 11 5.04 32.05 -11.44
C SER A 11 4.86 31.07 -10.26
N LEU A 12 3.96 31.39 -9.32
CA LEU A 12 3.57 30.47 -8.23
C LEU A 12 2.11 30.03 -8.37
N PHE A 13 1.77 29.41 -9.50
CA PHE A 13 0.61 28.50 -9.61
C PHE A 13 0.94 27.31 -10.52
N ILE A 14 2.11 26.73 -10.31
CA ILE A 14 2.40 25.37 -10.74
C ILE A 14 2.79 24.65 -9.46
N HIS A 15 1.95 23.72 -8.99
CA HIS A 15 2.28 22.54 -8.15
C HIS A 15 1.00 21.83 -7.70
N ALA A 16 0.06 21.64 -8.62
CA ALA A 16 -0.98 20.62 -8.46
C ALA A 16 -1.15 19.95 -9.81
N THR A 17 -1.24 18.62 -9.81
CA THR A 17 -1.52 17.72 -10.94
C THR A 17 -0.35 17.24 -11.80
N GLU A 18 0.68 16.61 -11.20
CA GLU A 18 1.52 15.66 -11.98
C GLU A 18 2.13 14.50 -11.18
N ALA A 19 1.53 14.12 -10.05
CA ALA A 19 1.92 12.97 -9.23
C ALA A 19 1.03 11.72 -9.43
N SER A 20 0.28 11.62 -10.55
CA SER A 20 -0.84 10.67 -10.70
C SER A 20 -0.71 9.58 -11.77
N LYS A 21 0.26 9.60 -12.70
CA LYS A 21 0.19 8.69 -13.86
C LYS A 21 0.75 7.27 -13.61
N PRO A 22 2.04 7.05 -13.27
CA PRO A 22 2.59 5.68 -13.32
C PRO A 22 2.05 4.76 -12.23
N CYS A 23 2.01 5.22 -10.98
CA CYS A 23 1.49 4.43 -9.87
C CYS A 23 -0.04 4.26 -9.91
N GLY A 24 -0.76 5.13 -10.61
CA GLY A 24 -2.20 4.95 -10.86
C GLY A 24 -2.44 3.75 -11.78
N VAL A 25 -1.74 3.72 -12.92
CA VAL A 25 -1.82 2.62 -13.90
C VAL A 25 -1.41 1.29 -13.26
N LEU A 26 -0.35 1.27 -12.46
CA LEU A 26 0.03 0.09 -11.66
C LEU A 26 -1.12 -0.41 -10.79
N THR A 27 -1.73 0.49 -10.01
CA THR A 27 -2.75 0.08 -9.04
C THR A 27 -4.01 -0.45 -9.71
N THR A 28 -4.36 0.09 -10.88
CA THR A 28 -5.42 -0.47 -11.73
C THR A 28 -5.05 -1.86 -12.22
N CYS A 29 -3.85 -2.04 -12.80
CA CYS A 29 -3.37 -3.36 -13.24
C CYS A 29 -3.40 -4.39 -12.11
N ALA A 30 -2.91 -4.02 -10.92
CA ALA A 30 -2.86 -4.89 -9.76
C ALA A 30 -4.27 -5.34 -9.31
N VAL A 31 -5.21 -4.39 -9.20
CA VAL A 31 -6.60 -4.73 -8.81
C VAL A 31 -7.29 -5.60 -9.85
N GLU A 32 -7.04 -5.36 -11.15
CA GLU A 32 -7.68 -6.13 -12.22
C GLU A 32 -7.09 -7.54 -12.43
N LYS A 33 -5.77 -7.70 -12.29
CA LYS A 33 -5.07 -8.94 -12.68
C LYS A 33 -4.62 -9.81 -11.51
N CYS A 34 -4.50 -9.23 -10.31
CA CYS A 34 -3.94 -9.88 -9.14
C CYS A 34 -4.91 -10.04 -7.98
N LEU A 35 -6.09 -9.42 -8.05
CA LEU A 35 -7.14 -9.64 -7.07
C LEU A 35 -8.29 -10.43 -7.70
N ASP A 36 -8.76 -11.42 -6.97
CA ASP A 36 -10.00 -12.13 -7.29
C ASP A 36 -11.19 -11.28 -6.82
N LYS A 37 -12.03 -10.85 -7.78
CA LYS A 37 -13.16 -9.95 -7.51
C LYS A 37 -14.19 -10.58 -6.59
N GLU A 38 -14.46 -11.88 -6.71
CA GLU A 38 -15.43 -12.58 -5.85
C GLU A 38 -14.90 -12.68 -4.42
N VAL A 39 -13.60 -12.98 -4.27
CA VAL A 39 -12.95 -13.02 -2.95
C VAL A 39 -12.94 -11.63 -2.32
N VAL A 40 -12.62 -10.58 -3.07
CA VAL A 40 -12.65 -9.20 -2.58
C VAL A 40 -14.06 -8.80 -2.16
N ASP A 41 -15.07 -9.04 -2.99
CA ASP A 41 -16.46 -8.72 -2.68
C ASP A 41 -16.92 -9.44 -1.41
N LYS A 42 -16.59 -10.74 -1.28
CA LYS A 42 -16.86 -11.51 -0.07
C LYS A 42 -16.16 -10.92 1.16
N ILE A 43 -14.88 -10.54 1.06
CA ILE A 43 -14.16 -9.91 2.18
C ILE A 43 -14.88 -8.62 2.60
N VAL A 44 -15.23 -7.78 1.64
CA VAL A 44 -15.80 -6.46 1.88
C VAL A 44 -17.22 -6.54 2.48
N THR A 45 -18.06 -7.45 1.98
CA THR A 45 -19.46 -7.59 2.41
C THR A 45 -19.64 -8.41 3.69
N SER A 46 -18.77 -9.39 3.95
CA SER A 46 -18.98 -10.35 5.06
C SER A 46 -18.02 -10.17 6.24
N SER A 47 -16.91 -9.44 6.10
CA SER A 47 -15.96 -9.29 7.20
C SER A 47 -16.44 -8.28 8.24
N PRO A 48 -16.23 -8.56 9.54
CA PRO A 48 -16.28 -7.53 10.56
C PRO A 48 -15.32 -6.40 10.23
N ARG A 49 -15.70 -5.15 10.55
CA ARG A 49 -14.90 -3.95 10.28
C ARG A 49 -13.45 -4.09 10.75
N ASP A 50 -13.26 -4.61 11.96
CA ASP A 50 -11.95 -4.75 12.62
C ASP A 50 -11.06 -5.88 12.05
N GLN A 51 -11.59 -6.64 11.08
CA GLN A 51 -10.87 -7.69 10.36
C GLN A 51 -10.74 -7.39 8.86
N LEU A 52 -11.61 -6.53 8.33
CA LEU A 52 -11.71 -6.26 6.90
C LEU A 52 -10.36 -5.80 6.32
N PHE A 53 -9.71 -4.83 6.96
CA PHE A 53 -8.47 -4.27 6.45
C PHE A 53 -7.38 -5.33 6.33
N GLY A 54 -7.15 -6.11 7.38
CA GLY A 54 -6.17 -7.20 7.39
C GLY A 54 -6.44 -8.21 6.28
N LYS A 55 -7.68 -8.72 6.22
CA LYS A 55 -8.08 -9.70 5.19
C LYS A 55 -7.93 -9.16 3.77
N LEU A 56 -8.14 -7.86 3.56
CA LEU A 56 -8.04 -7.25 2.24
C LEU A 56 -6.58 -7.05 1.82
N VAL A 57 -5.74 -6.48 2.70
CA VAL A 57 -4.33 -6.22 2.37
C VAL A 57 -3.50 -7.48 2.26
N GLU A 58 -3.92 -8.58 2.90
CA GLU A 58 -3.35 -9.92 2.71
C GLU A 58 -3.55 -10.46 1.28
N ARG A 59 -4.45 -9.86 0.49
CA ARG A 59 -4.63 -10.20 -0.94
C ARG A 59 -3.72 -9.39 -1.85
N PHE A 60 -3.00 -8.39 -1.35
CA PHE A 60 -2.11 -7.58 -2.18
C PHE A 60 -0.82 -8.35 -2.46
N ASP A 61 -0.88 -9.17 -3.51
CA ASP A 61 0.18 -10.10 -3.89
C ASP A 61 1.24 -9.41 -4.76
N LEU A 62 2.38 -9.10 -4.15
CA LEU A 62 3.52 -8.49 -4.83
C LEU A 62 4.20 -9.43 -5.83
N VAL A 63 4.12 -10.75 -5.65
CA VAL A 63 4.62 -11.74 -6.62
C VAL A 63 3.75 -11.71 -7.88
N CYS A 64 2.43 -11.66 -7.72
CA CYS A 64 1.54 -11.48 -8.86
C CYS A 64 1.79 -10.14 -9.57
N ILE A 65 1.95 -9.05 -8.81
CA ILE A 65 2.21 -7.71 -9.39
C ILE A 65 3.53 -7.73 -10.19
N ALA A 66 4.59 -8.33 -9.64
CA ALA A 66 5.86 -8.51 -10.32
C ALA A 66 5.71 -9.30 -11.62
N ALA A 67 4.85 -10.33 -11.64
CA ALA A 67 4.66 -11.18 -12.82
C ALA A 67 3.73 -10.57 -13.89
N LYS A 68 2.61 -9.96 -13.48
CA LYS A 68 1.52 -9.55 -14.39
C LYS A 68 1.45 -8.05 -14.68
N CYS A 69 2.10 -7.24 -13.85
CA CYS A 69 2.10 -5.77 -13.90
C CYS A 69 3.54 -5.20 -13.83
N ASN A 70 4.52 -5.95 -14.33
CA ASN A 70 5.94 -5.60 -14.22
C ASN A 70 6.26 -4.21 -14.80
N ASN A 71 5.77 -3.92 -16.01
CA ASN A 71 6.09 -2.67 -16.72
C ASN A 71 5.53 -1.45 -15.96
N GLU A 72 4.30 -1.59 -15.46
CA GLU A 72 3.64 -0.59 -14.64
C GLU A 72 4.36 -0.42 -13.29
N CYS A 73 4.84 -1.53 -12.71
CA CYS A 73 5.54 -1.54 -11.44
C CYS A 73 6.91 -0.85 -11.54
N GLN A 74 7.68 -1.17 -12.57
CA GLN A 74 8.96 -0.51 -12.87
C GLN A 74 8.78 1.00 -13.09
N SER A 75 7.65 1.40 -13.69
CA SER A 75 7.34 2.82 -13.91
C SER A 75 6.88 3.55 -12.63
N CYS A 76 6.43 2.81 -11.61
CA CYS A 76 6.02 3.36 -10.33
C CYS A 76 7.13 3.22 -9.29
N LYS A 77 7.78 4.34 -8.92
CA LYS A 77 8.90 4.37 -7.96
C LYS A 77 8.69 3.54 -6.69
N ALA A 78 7.50 3.62 -6.09
CA ALA A 78 7.22 2.87 -4.86
C ALA A 78 7.21 1.35 -5.08
N CYS A 79 6.74 0.88 -6.25
CA CYS A 79 6.64 -0.54 -6.57
C CYS A 79 7.98 -1.06 -7.08
N HIS A 80 8.64 -0.28 -7.93
CA HIS A 80 9.99 -0.55 -8.38
C HIS A 80 10.93 -0.74 -7.18
N TYR A 81 10.90 0.18 -6.21
CA TYR A 81 11.64 0.04 -4.95
C TYR A 81 11.32 -1.28 -4.24
N ALA A 82 10.05 -1.64 -4.11
CA ALA A 82 9.65 -2.88 -3.44
C ALA A 82 10.20 -4.13 -4.17
N LEU A 83 10.19 -4.14 -5.51
CA LEU A 83 10.80 -5.20 -6.31
C LEU A 83 12.31 -5.29 -6.11
N GLU A 84 13.00 -4.14 -6.09
CA GLU A 84 14.44 -4.10 -5.82
C GLU A 84 14.76 -4.67 -4.43
N GLN A 85 13.97 -4.33 -3.42
CA GLN A 85 14.21 -4.85 -2.06
C GLN A 85 13.95 -6.35 -1.98
N MET A 86 12.89 -6.86 -2.63
CA MET A 86 12.65 -8.30 -2.70
C MET A 86 13.80 -9.04 -3.39
N ASN A 87 14.30 -8.50 -4.51
CA ASN A 87 15.41 -9.10 -5.24
C ASN A 87 16.70 -9.09 -4.42
N ALA A 88 17.00 -7.99 -3.69
CA ALA A 88 18.16 -7.92 -2.82
C ALA A 88 18.05 -8.96 -1.69
N LEU A 89 16.90 -9.04 -1.01
CA LEU A 89 16.66 -10.01 0.06
C LEU A 89 16.78 -11.46 -0.43
N ALA A 90 16.25 -11.77 -1.61
CA ALA A 90 16.35 -13.11 -2.20
C ALA A 90 17.80 -13.51 -2.57
N GLN A 91 18.66 -12.52 -2.85
CA GLN A 91 20.07 -12.73 -3.18
C GLN A 91 21.00 -12.63 -1.95
N GLY A 92 20.46 -12.34 -0.75
CA GLY A 92 21.26 -12.06 0.44
C GLY A 92 22.05 -10.76 0.33
N GLU A 93 21.62 -9.85 -0.53
CA GLU A 93 22.22 -8.52 -0.70
C GLU A 93 21.62 -7.52 0.29
N LYS A 94 22.37 -6.45 0.53
CA LYS A 94 21.94 -5.37 1.41
C LYS A 94 20.80 -4.58 0.78
N THR A 95 19.71 -4.40 1.54
CA THR A 95 18.62 -3.50 1.16
C THR A 95 19.04 -2.03 1.24
N SER A 96 18.29 -1.16 0.58
CA SER A 96 18.56 0.28 0.55
C SER A 96 18.17 1.02 1.84
N GLY A 97 17.36 0.40 2.72
CA GLY A 97 17.06 0.93 4.05
C GLY A 97 15.93 1.97 4.12
N LEU A 98 15.10 2.11 3.08
CA LEU A 98 13.97 3.07 3.13
C LEU A 98 12.79 2.57 3.97
N CYS A 99 12.72 1.27 4.24
CA CYS A 99 11.69 0.63 5.07
C CYS A 99 12.33 -0.32 6.09
N PRO A 100 13.13 0.19 7.05
CA PRO A 100 14.07 -0.63 7.81
C PRO A 100 13.40 -1.68 8.70
N LYS A 101 12.25 -1.40 9.35
CA LYS A 101 11.57 -2.44 10.14
C LYS A 101 10.96 -3.50 9.24
N LEU A 102 10.38 -3.10 8.11
CA LEU A 102 9.82 -4.05 7.15
C LEU A 102 10.92 -4.95 6.56
N GLU A 103 12.01 -4.36 6.07
CA GLU A 103 13.14 -5.07 5.48
C GLU A 103 13.78 -6.05 6.48
N ASN A 104 14.09 -5.60 7.69
CA ASN A 104 14.67 -6.45 8.74
C ASN A 104 13.71 -7.58 9.15
N CYS A 105 12.40 -7.32 9.20
CA CYS A 105 11.42 -8.36 9.50
C CYS A 105 11.41 -9.44 8.41
N VAL A 106 11.47 -9.05 7.14
CA VAL A 106 11.51 -10.00 6.02
C VAL A 106 12.81 -10.79 6.03
N GLU A 107 13.96 -10.15 6.27
CA GLU A 107 15.25 -10.83 6.43
C GLU A 107 15.23 -11.86 7.57
N THR A 108 14.59 -11.51 8.70
CA THR A 108 14.37 -12.44 9.81
C THR A 108 13.50 -13.62 9.39
N CYS A 109 12.41 -13.38 8.66
CA CYS A 109 11.57 -14.45 8.13
C CYS A 109 12.31 -15.39 7.17
N ILE A 110 13.21 -14.86 6.33
CA ILE A 110 14.02 -15.65 5.40
C ILE A 110 15.04 -16.52 6.15
N SER A 111 15.64 -15.99 7.21
CA SER A 111 16.69 -16.70 7.99
C SER A 111 16.14 -17.73 8.98
N GLU A 112 14.91 -17.58 9.47
CA GLU A 112 14.29 -18.53 10.41
C GLU A 112 13.82 -19.84 9.74
N ASP A 113 13.01 -19.76 8.67
CA ASP A 113 12.41 -20.92 8.01
C ASP A 113 12.07 -20.60 6.55
N SER A 114 12.89 -21.10 5.62
CA SER A 114 12.76 -20.83 4.18
C SER A 114 11.46 -21.40 3.57
N GLU A 115 10.85 -22.43 4.18
CA GLU A 115 9.59 -23.02 3.72
C GLU A 115 8.37 -22.19 4.16
N LYS A 116 8.51 -21.38 5.22
CA LYS A 116 7.41 -20.60 5.80
C LYS A 116 7.55 -19.08 5.62
N VAL A 117 8.49 -18.63 4.79
CA VAL A 117 8.77 -17.19 4.56
C VAL A 117 7.50 -16.39 4.26
N ILE A 118 6.67 -16.84 3.31
CA ILE A 118 5.45 -16.13 2.93
C ILE A 118 4.47 -16.00 4.11
N SER A 119 4.27 -17.09 4.86
CA SER A 119 3.40 -17.06 6.04
C SER A 119 3.96 -16.15 7.13
N CYS A 120 5.27 -16.16 7.34
CA CYS A 120 5.96 -15.28 8.28
C CYS A 120 5.75 -13.80 7.91
N ILE A 121 5.99 -13.43 6.65
CA ILE A 121 5.83 -12.05 6.16
C ILE A 121 4.38 -11.57 6.36
N ILE A 122 3.40 -12.38 5.97
CA ILE A 122 1.98 -12.05 6.10
C ILE A 122 1.60 -11.79 7.56
N ASN A 123 2.07 -12.65 8.47
CA ASN A 123 1.66 -12.61 9.87
C ASN A 123 2.41 -11.57 10.72
N ARG A 124 3.69 -11.29 10.39
CA ARG A 124 4.59 -10.46 11.21
C ARG A 124 4.93 -9.13 10.55
N CYS A 125 5.29 -9.14 9.27
CA CYS A 125 5.95 -8.01 8.63
C CYS A 125 4.99 -6.99 8.00
N ASN A 126 3.82 -7.44 7.53
CA ASN A 126 2.83 -6.57 6.88
C ASN A 126 2.42 -5.35 7.73
N VAL A 127 2.50 -5.43 9.06
CA VAL A 127 2.20 -4.28 9.94
C VAL A 127 3.13 -3.08 9.70
N HIS A 128 4.39 -3.32 9.34
CA HIS A 128 5.39 -2.27 9.13
C HIS A 128 5.15 -1.47 7.84
N CYS A 129 4.30 -1.98 6.94
CA CYS A 129 3.76 -1.18 5.85
C CYS A 129 2.90 0.00 6.34
N TYR A 130 2.28 -0.13 7.52
CA TYR A 130 1.21 0.77 7.98
C TYR A 130 1.58 1.57 9.24
N ASP A 131 2.53 1.09 10.03
CA ASP A 131 2.93 1.67 11.33
C ASP A 131 3.79 2.95 11.25
N GLY A 132 4.04 3.43 10.03
CA GLY A 132 4.84 4.62 9.73
C GLY A 132 6.24 4.32 9.20
N ASP A 133 6.68 3.06 9.21
CA ASP A 133 8.02 2.65 8.76
C ASP A 133 8.22 2.78 7.24
N CYS A 134 7.22 2.37 6.45
CA CYS A 134 7.39 2.24 4.99
C CYS A 134 6.40 3.09 4.16
N PRO A 135 6.73 4.35 3.81
CA PRO A 135 5.86 5.22 3.00
C PRO A 135 5.55 4.67 1.60
N SER A 136 6.50 3.96 0.98
CA SER A 136 6.34 3.36 -0.35
C SER A 136 5.23 2.31 -0.34
N CYS A 137 5.29 1.35 0.58
CA CYS A 137 4.27 0.32 0.72
C CYS A 137 2.91 0.91 1.08
N LYS A 138 2.86 1.83 2.07
CA LYS A 138 1.61 2.50 2.47
C LYS A 138 0.93 3.21 1.30
N THR A 139 1.72 3.84 0.43
CA THR A 139 1.19 4.59 -0.71
C THR A 139 0.53 3.69 -1.76
N ILE A 140 1.13 2.55 -2.09
CA ILE A 140 0.55 1.59 -3.04
C ILE A 140 -0.71 0.97 -2.44
N SER A 141 -0.62 0.48 -1.20
CA SER A 141 -1.74 -0.14 -0.50
C SER A 141 -2.93 0.83 -0.39
N ARG A 142 -2.68 2.10 -0.05
CA ARG A 142 -3.72 3.14 -0.01
C ARG A 142 -4.42 3.33 -1.37
N ARG A 143 -3.67 3.32 -2.47
CA ARG A 143 -4.24 3.49 -3.82
C ARG A 143 -5.10 2.29 -4.21
N MET A 144 -4.60 1.07 -4.01
CA MET A 144 -5.36 -0.16 -4.28
C MET A 144 -6.64 -0.21 -3.43
N PHE A 145 -6.52 0.03 -2.12
CA PHE A 145 -7.67 0.10 -1.21
C PHE A 145 -8.68 1.15 -1.65
N THR A 146 -8.22 2.34 -2.04
CA THR A 146 -9.12 3.42 -2.47
C THR A 146 -9.92 3.02 -3.71
N LEU A 147 -9.27 2.35 -4.66
CA LEU A 147 -9.92 1.87 -5.88
C LEU A 147 -10.99 0.83 -5.54
N ILE A 148 -10.64 -0.20 -4.76
CA ILE A 148 -11.58 -1.23 -4.28
C ILE A 148 -12.74 -0.61 -3.50
N CYS A 149 -12.44 0.31 -2.59
CA CYS A 149 -13.44 0.97 -1.75
C CYS A 149 -14.46 1.77 -2.57
N ASN A 150 -14.01 2.42 -3.66
CA ASN A 150 -14.90 3.12 -4.56
C ASN A 150 -15.73 2.14 -5.42
N GLU A 151 -15.10 1.11 -6.00
CA GLU A 151 -15.78 0.13 -6.86
C GLU A 151 -16.85 -0.69 -6.13
N THR A 152 -16.61 -1.01 -4.86
CA THR A 152 -17.52 -1.83 -4.04
C THR A 152 -18.54 -1.01 -3.25
N GLY A 153 -18.48 0.32 -3.30
CA GLY A 153 -19.33 1.17 -2.45
C GLY A 153 -19.07 0.97 -0.95
N MET A 154 -17.86 0.53 -0.58
CA MET A 154 -17.48 0.02 0.74
C MET A 154 -17.97 0.89 1.91
N ARG A 155 -17.89 2.22 1.78
CA ARG A 155 -18.28 3.16 2.84
C ARG A 155 -19.75 3.06 3.27
N ALA A 156 -20.64 2.65 2.36
CA ALA A 156 -22.07 2.54 2.61
C ALA A 156 -22.50 1.17 3.16
N LEU A 157 -21.58 0.20 3.22
CA LEU A 157 -21.94 -1.15 3.63
C LEU A 157 -22.32 -1.22 5.12
N PRO A 158 -23.29 -2.07 5.51
CA PRO A 158 -23.80 -2.12 6.88
C PRO A 158 -22.75 -2.44 7.94
N ASN A 159 -21.75 -3.26 7.59
CA ASN A 159 -20.64 -3.66 8.44
C ASN A 159 -19.54 -2.59 8.58
N ILE A 160 -19.61 -1.49 7.80
CA ILE A 160 -18.55 -0.46 7.75
C ILE A 160 -19.09 0.91 8.17
N ARG A 161 -20.15 1.38 7.49
CA ARG A 161 -20.83 2.68 7.70
C ARG A 161 -19.87 3.81 8.06
N PHE A 162 -19.25 4.42 7.05
CA PHE A 162 -18.22 5.43 7.25
C PHE A 162 -18.55 6.75 6.55
N GLU A 163 -18.67 7.82 7.35
CA GLU A 163 -18.84 9.18 6.87
C GLU A 163 -17.45 9.76 6.52
N GLY A 164 -17.15 9.88 5.22
CA GLY A 164 -15.86 10.38 4.75
C GLY A 164 -15.47 9.83 3.37
N THR A 165 -14.21 9.99 2.99
CA THR A 165 -13.67 9.50 1.70
C THR A 165 -13.00 8.14 1.87
N CYS A 166 -12.83 7.37 0.78
CA CYS A 166 -12.11 6.09 0.82
C CYS A 166 -10.66 6.21 1.32
N PRO A 167 -9.90 7.26 0.97
CA PRO A 167 -8.60 7.52 1.60
C PRO A 167 -8.67 7.75 3.12
N ALA A 168 -9.72 8.41 3.62
CA ALA A 168 -9.92 8.59 5.06
C ALA A 168 -10.29 7.28 5.74
N LEU A 169 -11.11 6.44 5.10
CA LEU A 169 -11.43 5.10 5.57
C LEU A 169 -10.16 4.24 5.66
N PHE A 170 -9.29 4.29 4.65
CA PHE A 170 -7.99 3.62 4.68
C PHE A 170 -7.17 4.06 5.90
N ALA A 171 -7.06 5.37 6.15
CA ALA A 171 -6.29 5.89 7.28
C ALA A 171 -6.81 5.30 8.60
N ALA A 172 -8.11 5.43 8.87
CA ALA A 172 -8.75 4.91 10.08
C ALA A 172 -8.54 3.40 10.26
N MET A 173 -8.81 2.61 9.21
CA MET A 173 -8.68 1.15 9.26
C MET A 173 -7.23 0.69 9.39
N SER A 174 -6.28 1.39 8.78
CA SER A 174 -4.86 1.06 8.88
C SER A 174 -4.32 1.34 10.29
N GLU A 175 -4.79 2.38 10.96
CA GLU A 175 -4.45 2.69 12.35
C GLU A 175 -5.01 1.65 13.31
N GLU A 176 -6.28 1.27 13.15
CA GLU A 176 -6.91 0.17 13.90
C GLU A 176 -6.14 -1.14 13.73
N TYR A 177 -5.74 -1.46 12.49
CA TYR A 177 -4.94 -2.65 12.17
C TYR A 177 -3.59 -2.67 12.90
N VAL A 178 -2.84 -1.57 12.86
CA VAL A 178 -1.56 -1.44 13.57
C VAL A 178 -1.76 -1.56 15.08
N ALA A 179 -2.76 -0.89 15.64
CA ALA A 179 -3.05 -0.94 17.06
C ALA A 179 -3.38 -2.36 17.56
N LYS A 180 -4.08 -3.14 16.73
CA LYS A 180 -4.40 -4.55 17.02
C LYS A 180 -3.16 -5.43 16.93
N ARG A 181 -2.34 -5.28 15.89
CA ARG A 181 -1.12 -6.09 15.68
C ARG A 181 -0.03 -5.83 16.71
N ARG A 182 0.12 -4.60 17.20
CA ARG A 182 1.06 -4.26 18.31
C ARG A 182 0.82 -5.03 19.62
N ARG A 183 -0.33 -5.69 19.78
CA ARG A 183 -0.62 -6.52 20.97
C ARG A 183 -0.06 -7.94 20.85
N PHE A 184 0.42 -8.32 19.67
CA PHE A 184 0.84 -9.69 19.34
C PHE A 184 2.30 -9.77 18.83
N ILE A 185 2.99 -8.64 18.76
CA ILE A 185 4.40 -8.50 18.38
C ILE A 185 5.11 -7.89 19.58
#